data_AF-A0A527HQV4-F1
#
_entry.id   AF-A0A527HQV4-F1
#
_cell.length_a   1.000
_cell.length_b   1.000
_cell.length_c   1.000
_cell.angle_alpha   90.00
_cell.angle_beta   90.00
_cell.angle_gamma   90.00
#
_symmetry.space_group_name_H-M   'P 1'
#
loop_
_entity.id
_entity.type
_entity.pdbx_description
1 polymer ?
#
loop_
_entity_poly.entity_id
_entity_poly.type
_entity_poly.pdbx_seq_one_letter_code
_entity_poly.pdbx_strand_id
1 'polypeptide(L)'
;MTGIDDHDVPWADPAIRTDYEAALGRFILAFNEVDYYLSQIIAWELGERKSQHLRSSLTAGPFAARLDTLEALSTTSRLGGVATLPMSRLRSLNADRNRLAHGHFDQNPFDGSYNVVLAAKAHEYPIKRISTLANELATIAEKFRQVYLAHHFDDLDEVGTE
;
A
#
# COMPACT_ATOMS: atom_id res chain seq x y z
N MET A 1 -22.28 35.38 -44.15
CA MET A 1 -21.18 34.41 -44.21
C MET A 1 -20.69 34.26 -42.79
N THR A 2 -21.31 33.32 -42.07
CA THR A 2 -21.15 33.11 -40.62
C THR A 2 -19.85 32.36 -40.37
N GLY A 3 -18.99 32.93 -39.53
CA GLY A 3 -17.82 32.26 -38.98
C GLY A 3 -18.26 31.07 -38.13
N ILE A 4 -17.63 29.93 -38.37
CA ILE A 4 -17.72 28.76 -37.50
C ILE A 4 -16.41 28.78 -36.71
N ASP A 5 -16.49 29.18 -35.44
CA ASP A 5 -15.41 29.06 -34.46
C ASP A 5 -15.14 27.57 -34.23
N ASP A 6 -14.06 27.06 -34.80
CA ASP A 6 -13.76 25.62 -34.89
C ASP A 6 -12.93 25.08 -33.70
N HIS A 7 -13.11 25.65 -32.50
CA HIS A 7 -12.24 25.34 -31.34
C HIS A 7 -12.96 24.92 -30.05
N ASP A 8 -14.27 24.70 -30.07
CA ASP A 8 -15.02 24.16 -28.92
C ASP A 8 -15.07 22.61 -28.92
N VAL A 9 -13.97 21.96 -29.30
CA VAL A 9 -13.82 20.52 -29.11
C VAL A 9 -13.45 20.31 -27.63
N PRO A 10 -14.22 19.58 -26.81
CA PRO A 10 -13.89 19.40 -25.41
C PRO A 10 -12.70 18.44 -25.33
N TRP A 11 -11.49 18.99 -25.39
CA TRP A 11 -10.28 18.19 -25.30
C TRP A 11 -10.07 17.78 -23.85
N ALA A 12 -9.73 16.51 -23.63
CA ALA A 12 -9.38 16.01 -22.30
C ALA A 12 -8.30 16.87 -21.62
N ASP A 13 -8.60 17.36 -20.42
CA ASP A 13 -7.68 18.17 -19.63
C ASP A 13 -6.46 17.33 -19.22
N PRO A 14 -5.22 17.71 -19.61
CA PRO A 14 -3.99 17.06 -19.17
C PRO A 14 -3.86 16.97 -17.63
N ALA A 15 -4.48 17.88 -16.89
CA ALA A 15 -4.47 17.88 -15.43
C ALA A 15 -5.04 16.59 -14.82
N ILE A 16 -6.04 15.97 -15.47
CA ILE A 16 -6.69 14.74 -14.99
C ILE A 16 -5.69 13.58 -14.97
N ARG A 17 -4.83 13.46 -15.99
CA ARG A 17 -3.77 12.44 -16.02
C ARG A 17 -2.74 12.71 -14.92
N THR A 18 -2.31 13.96 -14.76
CA THR A 18 -1.36 14.35 -13.70
C THR A 18 -1.90 14.05 -12.31
N ASP A 19 -3.18 14.34 -12.05
CA ASP A 19 -3.83 14.06 -10.77
C ASP A 19 -3.95 12.57 -10.49
N TYR A 20 -4.25 11.78 -11.53
CA TYR A 20 -4.24 10.32 -11.47
C TYR A 20 -2.86 9.77 -11.12
N GLU A 21 -1.82 10.20 -11.83
CA GLU A 21 -0.44 9.78 -11.58
C GLU A 21 0.03 10.17 -10.17
N ALA A 22 -0.33 11.37 -9.70
CA ALA A 22 -0.02 11.81 -8.34
C ALA A 22 -0.73 10.95 -7.29
N ALA A 23 -2.01 10.62 -7.49
CA ALA A 23 -2.76 9.75 -6.59
C ALA A 23 -2.20 8.32 -6.56
N LEU A 24 -1.88 7.76 -7.73
CA LEU A 24 -1.27 6.45 -7.87
C LEU A 24 0.13 6.41 -7.23
N GLY A 25 0.94 7.44 -7.44
CA GLY A 25 2.26 7.59 -6.82
C GLY A 25 2.17 7.58 -5.29
N ARG A 26 1.25 8.37 -4.70
CA ARG A 26 0.99 8.35 -3.25
C ARG A 26 0.59 6.96 -2.75
N PHE A 27 -0.29 6.28 -3.48
CA PHE A 27 -0.72 4.92 -3.14
C PHE A 27 0.45 3.93 -3.15
N ILE A 28 1.31 3.96 -4.19
CA ILE A 28 2.47 3.06 -4.30
C ILE A 28 3.49 3.33 -3.19
N LEU A 29 3.78 4.60 -2.89
CA LEU A 29 4.72 4.97 -1.83
C LEU A 29 4.25 4.46 -0.47
N ALA A 30 2.98 4.71 -0.12
CA ALA A 30 2.41 4.22 1.13
C ALA A 30 2.39 2.69 1.21
N PHE A 31 2.14 1.99 0.10
CA PHE A 31 2.22 0.54 0.04
C PHE A 31 3.64 0.03 0.29
N ASN A 32 4.64 0.64 -0.34
CA ASN A 32 6.05 0.26 -0.19
C ASN A 32 6.55 0.47 1.25
N GLU A 33 6.03 1.49 1.94
CA GLU A 33 6.35 1.73 3.34
C GLU A 33 5.81 0.61 4.25
N VAL A 34 4.54 0.20 4.06
CA VAL A 34 4.00 -1.00 4.73
C VAL A 34 4.84 -2.23 4.40
N ASP A 35 5.21 -2.40 3.13
CA ASP A 35 5.98 -3.54 2.65
C ASP A 35 7.36 -3.65 3.32
N TYR A 36 8.02 -2.51 3.49
CA TYR A 36 9.28 -2.39 4.20
C TYR A 36 9.13 -2.82 5.66
N TYR A 37 8.18 -2.22 6.40
CA TYR A 37 7.99 -2.52 7.81
C TYR A 37 7.53 -3.96 8.04
N LEU A 38 6.72 -4.53 7.15
CA LEU A 38 6.35 -5.94 7.19
C LEU A 38 7.59 -6.84 7.25
N SER A 39 8.56 -6.62 6.35
CA SER A 39 9.81 -7.40 6.37
C SER A 39 10.65 -7.15 7.62
N GLN A 40 10.67 -5.92 8.15
CA GLN A 40 11.43 -5.61 9.38
C GLN A 40 10.82 -6.30 10.60
N ILE A 41 9.49 -6.27 10.75
CA ILE A 41 8.79 -6.90 11.88
C ILE A 41 8.97 -8.42 11.83
N ILE A 42 8.84 -9.05 10.66
CA ILE A 42 9.10 -10.49 10.51
C ILE A 42 10.55 -10.82 10.88
N ALA A 43 11.50 -10.03 10.37
CA ALA A 43 12.92 -10.24 10.65
C ALA A 43 13.22 -10.20 12.16
N TRP A 44 12.60 -9.26 12.87
CA TRP A 44 12.74 -9.09 14.31
C TRP A 44 12.11 -10.26 15.07
N GLU A 45 10.87 -10.64 14.74
CA GLU A 45 10.17 -11.77 15.37
C GLU A 45 10.98 -13.08 15.26
N LEU A 46 11.62 -13.30 14.11
CA LEU A 46 12.52 -14.45 13.93
C LEU A 46 13.81 -14.32 14.75
N GLY A 47 14.29 -13.10 14.96
CA GLY A 47 15.42 -12.77 15.84
C GLY A 47 15.15 -13.21 17.28
N GLU A 48 14.03 -12.77 17.84
CA GLU A 48 13.58 -13.11 19.21
C GLU A 48 13.43 -14.62 19.41
N ARG A 49 12.96 -15.31 18.39
CA ARG A 49 12.78 -16.77 18.39
C ARG A 49 14.07 -17.54 18.10
N LYS A 50 15.22 -16.86 18.03
CA LYS A 50 16.53 -17.44 17.68
C LYS A 50 16.49 -18.23 16.36
N SER A 51 15.63 -17.81 15.45
CA SER A 51 15.33 -18.47 14.17
C SER A 51 15.86 -17.67 12.98
N GLN A 52 16.98 -16.98 13.16
CA GLN A 52 17.59 -16.07 12.18
C GLN A 52 17.95 -16.78 10.86
N HIS A 53 18.20 -18.09 10.90
CA HIS A 53 18.45 -18.91 9.72
C HIS A 53 17.26 -18.93 8.73
N LEU A 54 16.03 -18.64 9.19
CA LEU A 54 14.83 -18.53 8.35
C LEU A 54 14.60 -17.13 7.78
N ARG A 55 15.40 -16.13 8.18
CA ARG A 55 15.15 -14.72 7.83
C ARG A 55 15.10 -14.51 6.33
N SER A 56 16.08 -15.02 5.58
CA SER A 56 16.16 -14.82 4.13
C SER A 56 14.97 -15.42 3.37
N SER A 57 14.40 -16.54 3.83
CA SER A 57 13.26 -17.18 3.17
C SER A 57 11.92 -16.55 3.55
N LEU A 58 11.80 -15.99 4.75
CA LEU A 58 10.54 -15.48 5.30
C LEU A 58 10.38 -13.95 5.19
N THR A 59 11.46 -13.19 5.00
CA THR A 59 11.41 -11.72 4.81
C THR A 59 11.53 -11.29 3.36
N ALA A 60 11.71 -12.24 2.44
CA ALA A 60 11.80 -12.00 1.00
C ALA A 60 10.60 -12.60 0.26
N GLY A 61 10.38 -12.16 -0.98
CA GLY A 61 9.35 -12.70 -1.84
C GLY A 61 8.02 -11.93 -1.81
N PRO A 62 6.95 -12.54 -2.34
CA PRO A 62 5.66 -11.87 -2.55
C PRO A 62 5.07 -11.32 -1.25
N PHE A 63 4.48 -10.12 -1.32
CA PHE A 63 3.82 -9.46 -0.18
C PHE A 63 2.85 -10.38 0.57
N ALA A 64 2.02 -11.13 -0.16
CA ALA A 64 1.03 -12.03 0.43
C ALA A 64 1.67 -13.12 1.29
N ALA A 65 2.76 -13.75 0.83
CA ALA A 65 3.45 -14.80 1.58
C ALA A 65 4.10 -14.25 2.87
N ARG A 66 4.64 -13.03 2.80
CA ARG A 66 5.18 -12.33 3.97
C ARG A 66 4.07 -11.95 4.95
N LEU A 67 2.91 -11.52 4.45
CA LEU A 67 1.76 -11.21 5.29
C LEU A 67 1.23 -12.43 6.02
N ASP A 68 1.12 -13.58 5.34
CA ASP A 68 0.73 -14.85 5.96
C ASP A 68 1.75 -15.29 7.03
N THR A 69 3.04 -15.06 6.76
CA THR A 69 4.11 -15.29 7.75
C THR A 69 3.92 -14.43 9.00
N LEU A 70 3.68 -13.13 8.83
CA LEU A 70 3.45 -12.22 9.96
C LEU A 70 2.18 -12.60 10.73
N GLU A 71 1.10 -12.98 10.04
CA GLU A 71 -0.13 -13.44 10.69
C GLU A 71 0.11 -14.70 11.51
N ALA A 72 0.88 -15.67 11.02
CA ALA A 72 1.26 -16.85 11.78
C ALA A 72 2.08 -16.49 13.03
N LEU A 73 3.08 -15.61 12.88
CA LEU A 73 3.90 -15.13 14.00
C LEU A 73 3.08 -14.34 15.03
N SER A 74 2.07 -13.59 14.59
CA SER A 74 1.24 -12.74 15.45
C SER A 74 0.53 -13.51 16.58
N THR A 75 0.18 -14.78 16.35
CA THR A 75 -0.52 -15.63 17.33
C THR A 75 0.29 -15.92 18.60
N THR A 76 1.61 -15.85 18.49
CA THR A 76 2.55 -16.14 19.57
C THR A 76 3.52 -14.99 19.79
N SER A 77 3.24 -13.85 19.16
CA SER A 77 4.05 -12.64 19.28
C SER A 77 3.93 -12.10 20.70
N ARG A 78 5.06 -11.72 21.28
CA ARG A 78 5.09 -10.99 22.55
C ARG A 78 4.76 -9.51 22.36
N LEU A 79 4.65 -9.08 21.11
CA LEU A 79 4.38 -7.70 20.74
C LEU A 79 2.89 -7.46 20.69
N GLY A 80 2.38 -6.74 21.70
CA GLY A 80 0.95 -6.43 21.79
C GLY A 80 0.39 -5.72 20.54
N GLY A 81 1.22 -5.03 19.77
CA GLY A 81 0.80 -4.30 18.57
C GLY A 81 0.63 -5.16 17.31
N VAL A 82 1.35 -6.28 17.16
CA VAL A 82 1.34 -7.07 15.91
C VAL A 82 -0.04 -7.69 15.64
N ALA A 83 -0.70 -8.20 16.69
CA ALA A 83 -2.05 -8.78 16.59
C ALA A 83 -3.13 -7.76 16.18
N THR A 84 -2.85 -6.46 16.34
CA THR A 84 -3.80 -5.38 15.99
C THR A 84 -3.67 -4.91 14.53
N LEU A 85 -2.66 -5.40 13.81
CA LEU A 85 -2.44 -5.02 12.42
C LEU A 85 -3.54 -5.58 11.50
N PRO A 86 -4.05 -4.79 10.54
CA PRO A 86 -5.25 -5.14 9.78
C PRO A 86 -4.93 -6.09 8.61
N MET A 87 -4.51 -7.32 8.90
CA MET A 87 -4.02 -8.31 7.90
C MET A 87 -5.02 -8.55 6.77
N SER A 88 -6.30 -8.78 7.09
CA SER A 88 -7.34 -8.99 6.07
C SER A 88 -7.50 -7.77 5.13
N ARG A 89 -7.36 -6.56 5.67
CA ARG A 89 -7.45 -5.34 4.85
C ARG A 89 -6.22 -5.19 3.96
N LEU A 90 -5.03 -5.53 4.44
CA LEU A 90 -3.80 -5.54 3.64
C LEU A 90 -3.85 -6.52 2.47
N ARG A 91 -4.49 -7.68 2.63
CA ARG A 91 -4.75 -8.61 1.51
C ARG A 91 -5.61 -7.93 0.42
N SER A 92 -6.64 -7.22 0.83
CA SER A 92 -7.52 -6.47 -0.08
C SER A 92 -6.75 -5.36 -0.80
N LEU A 93 -5.93 -4.60 -0.06
CA LEU A 93 -5.11 -3.50 -0.61
C LEU A 93 -4.02 -4.01 -1.55
N ASN A 94 -3.43 -5.18 -1.31
CA ASN A 94 -2.50 -5.82 -2.23
C ASN A 94 -3.19 -6.24 -3.55
N ALA A 95 -4.44 -6.71 -3.47
CA ALA A 95 -5.23 -6.97 -4.68
C ALA A 95 -5.52 -5.67 -5.44
N ASP A 96 -5.87 -4.58 -4.75
CA ASP A 96 -6.03 -3.26 -5.35
C ASP A 96 -4.73 -2.74 -5.97
N ARG A 97 -3.57 -2.94 -5.32
CA ARG A 97 -2.26 -2.59 -5.86
C ARG A 97 -1.97 -3.32 -7.16
N ASN A 98 -2.20 -4.63 -7.21
CA ASN A 98 -1.98 -5.40 -8.42
C ASN A 98 -2.92 -4.96 -9.55
N ARG A 99 -4.17 -4.61 -9.24
CA ARG A 99 -5.11 -4.05 -10.22
C ARG A 99 -4.63 -2.69 -10.74
N LEU A 100 -4.21 -1.78 -9.86
CA LEU A 100 -3.75 -0.45 -10.26
C LEU A 100 -2.42 -0.51 -11.03
N ALA A 101 -1.51 -1.39 -10.64
CA ALA A 101 -0.22 -1.56 -11.32
C ALA A 101 -0.34 -2.18 -12.73
N HIS A 102 -1.41 -2.93 -13.00
CA HIS A 102 -1.67 -3.57 -14.30
C HIS A 102 -2.84 -2.93 -15.07
N GLY A 103 -3.49 -1.92 -14.49
CA GLY A 103 -4.61 -1.22 -15.12
C GLY A 103 -4.12 -0.22 -16.17
N HIS A 104 -4.84 -0.13 -17.27
CA HIS A 104 -4.59 0.90 -18.29
C HIS A 104 -5.46 2.13 -17.98
N PHE A 105 -4.84 3.29 -17.86
CA PHE A 105 -5.55 4.56 -17.78
C PHE A 105 -6.01 4.95 -19.17
N ASP A 106 -7.32 4.89 -19.40
CA ASP A 106 -7.95 5.31 -20.65
C ASP A 106 -8.78 6.56 -20.38
N GLN A 107 -8.44 7.66 -21.04
CA GLN A 107 -9.12 8.94 -20.90
C GLN A 107 -9.81 9.25 -22.23
N ASN A 108 -11.11 9.46 -22.16
CA ASN A 108 -11.91 9.91 -23.27
C ASN A 108 -11.44 11.33 -23.67
N PRO A 109 -10.91 11.50 -24.89
CA PRO A 109 -10.36 12.77 -25.33
C PRO A 109 -11.43 13.85 -25.59
N PHE A 110 -12.73 13.50 -25.59
CA PHE A 110 -13.84 14.38 -25.97
C PHE A 110 -14.66 14.91 -24.80
N ASP A 111 -14.53 14.35 -23.59
CA ASP A 111 -15.26 14.81 -22.41
C ASP A 111 -14.40 14.76 -21.12
N GLY A 112 -13.17 14.27 -21.21
CA GLY A 112 -12.24 14.13 -20.08
C GLY A 112 -12.59 13.01 -19.10
N SER A 113 -13.69 12.26 -19.32
CA SER A 113 -14.00 11.07 -18.54
C SER A 113 -12.86 10.05 -18.68
N TYR A 114 -12.58 9.30 -17.64
CA TYR A 114 -11.52 8.31 -17.69
C TYR A 114 -11.90 7.06 -16.92
N ASN A 115 -11.37 5.93 -17.39
CA ASN A 115 -11.55 4.62 -16.79
C ASN A 115 -10.18 3.95 -16.62
N VAL A 116 -10.04 3.21 -15.53
CA VAL A 116 -8.90 2.30 -15.37
C VAL A 116 -9.36 0.93 -15.85
N VAL A 117 -9.00 0.57 -17.06
CA VAL A 117 -9.43 -0.68 -17.68
C VAL A 117 -8.48 -1.81 -17.28
N LEU A 118 -9.03 -2.87 -16.71
CA LEU A 118 -8.36 -4.17 -16.61
C LEU A 118 -8.82 -5.05 -17.76
N ALA A 119 -7.89 -5.73 -18.42
CA ALA A 119 -8.09 -6.52 -19.64
C ALA A 119 -9.17 -7.63 -19.59
N ALA A 120 -9.88 -7.84 -18.47
CA ALA A 120 -10.96 -8.81 -18.36
C ALA A 120 -12.19 -8.37 -17.53
N LYS A 121 -12.11 -7.31 -16.72
CA LYS A 121 -13.23 -6.79 -15.91
C LYS A 121 -13.01 -5.31 -15.63
N ALA A 122 -13.77 -4.43 -16.29
CA ALA A 122 -13.77 -3.00 -16.00
C ALA A 122 -14.06 -2.79 -14.51
N HIS A 123 -13.06 -2.38 -13.74
CA HIS A 123 -13.23 -1.92 -12.37
C HIS A 123 -12.94 -0.44 -12.38
N GLU A 124 -13.94 0.37 -12.04
CA GLU A 124 -13.75 1.81 -11.98
C GLU A 124 -12.90 2.17 -10.74
N TYR A 125 -11.74 2.76 -10.99
CA TYR A 125 -10.88 3.38 -9.99
C TYR A 125 -10.85 4.89 -10.22
N PRO A 126 -11.88 5.64 -9.76
CA PRO A 126 -11.81 7.09 -9.77
C PRO A 126 -10.66 7.59 -8.87
N ILE A 127 -10.12 8.78 -9.15
CA ILE A 127 -8.96 9.38 -8.46
C ILE A 127 -9.26 9.51 -6.97
N LYS A 128 -10.51 9.87 -6.65
CA LYS A 128 -11.01 9.92 -5.28
C LYS A 128 -10.86 8.58 -4.57
N ARG A 129 -11.15 7.46 -5.23
CA ARG A 129 -10.98 6.12 -4.66
C ARG A 129 -9.50 5.81 -4.42
N ILE A 130 -8.64 6.07 -5.39
CA ILE A 130 -7.18 5.85 -5.25
C ILE A 130 -6.63 6.69 -4.11
N SER A 131 -7.05 7.95 -4.01
CA SER A 131 -6.65 8.85 -2.92
C SER A 131 -7.13 8.35 -1.56
N THR A 132 -8.36 7.84 -1.45
CA THR A 132 -8.85 7.20 -0.22
C THR A 132 -8.02 5.98 0.16
N LEU A 133 -7.70 5.12 -0.81
CA LEU A 133 -6.85 3.94 -0.57
C LEU A 133 -5.43 4.34 -0.14
N ALA A 134 -4.88 5.41 -0.72
CA ALA A 134 -3.57 5.95 -0.35
C ALA A 134 -3.56 6.46 1.10
N ASN A 135 -4.57 7.23 1.50
CA ASN A 135 -4.71 7.74 2.87
C ASN A 135 -4.89 6.60 3.88
N GLU A 136 -5.66 5.58 3.50
CA GLU A 136 -5.81 4.37 4.32
C GLU A 136 -4.48 3.63 4.48
N LEU A 137 -3.73 3.42 3.39
CA LEU A 137 -2.41 2.81 3.45
C LEU A 137 -1.43 3.62 4.31
N ALA A 138 -1.44 4.96 4.21
CA ALA A 138 -0.61 5.81 5.06
C ALA A 138 -0.95 5.63 6.55
N THR A 139 -2.24 5.49 6.88
CA THR A 139 -2.66 5.20 8.26
C THR A 139 -2.20 3.82 8.72
N ILE A 140 -2.21 2.81 7.84
CA ILE A 140 -1.72 1.47 8.16
C ILE A 140 -0.19 1.46 8.28
N ALA A 141 0.52 2.18 7.41
CA ALA A 141 1.97 2.34 7.47
C ALA A 141 2.40 2.94 8.81
N GLU A 142 1.68 3.96 9.30
CA GLU A 142 1.92 4.54 10.62
C GLU A 142 1.74 3.52 11.75
N LYS A 143 0.73 2.64 11.68
CA LYS A 143 0.59 1.54 12.65
C LYS A 143 1.76 0.56 12.59
N PHE A 144 2.20 0.18 11.40
CA PHE A 144 3.37 -0.67 11.21
C PHE A 144 4.64 -0.02 11.77
N ARG A 145 4.81 1.28 11.54
CA ARG A 145 5.91 2.07 12.10
C ARG A 145 5.87 2.10 13.61
N GLN A 146 4.70 2.31 14.22
CA GLN A 146 4.55 2.30 15.68
C GLN A 146 4.90 0.94 16.28
N VAL A 147 4.43 -0.15 15.67
CA VAL A 147 4.83 -1.51 16.07
C VAL A 147 6.34 -1.66 15.98
N TYR A 148 6.92 -1.37 14.81
CA TYR A 148 8.36 -1.43 14.59
C TYR A 148 9.18 -0.61 15.60
N LEU A 149 8.72 0.60 15.93
CA LEU A 149 9.40 1.49 16.89
C LEU A 149 9.27 1.02 18.32
N ALA A 150 8.13 0.47 18.74
CA ALA A 150 7.97 -0.09 20.08
C ALA A 150 9.09 -1.11 20.38
N HIS A 151 9.51 -1.88 19.37
CA HIS A 151 10.63 -2.84 19.51
C HIS A 151 11.99 -2.19 19.69
N HIS A 152 12.21 -1.01 19.11
CA HIS A 152 13.50 -0.31 19.23
C HIS A 152 13.63 0.44 20.55
N PHE A 153 12.53 0.57 21.29
CA PHE A 153 12.47 1.29 22.55
C PHE A 153 12.16 0.40 23.77
N ASP A 154 11.69 -0.84 23.59
CA ASP A 154 11.60 -1.83 24.69
C ASP A 154 12.96 -2.06 25.39
N ASP A 155 14.08 -1.88 24.68
CA ASP A 155 15.44 -1.96 25.24
C ASP A 155 15.80 -0.80 26.19
N LEU A 156 15.02 0.29 26.25
CA LEU A 156 15.31 1.44 27.12
C LEU A 156 14.73 1.31 28.53
N ASP A 157 13.71 0.47 28.72
CA ASP A 157 13.06 0.29 30.02
C ASP A 157 13.80 -0.72 30.92
N GLU A 158 14.72 -1.52 30.37
CA GLU A 158 15.53 -2.48 31.15
C GLU A 158 16.75 -1.86 31.85
N VAL A 159 17.12 -0.62 31.55
CA VAL A 159 18.33 0.05 32.11
C VAL A 159 18.00 0.90 33.36
N GLY A 160 16.74 0.90 33.81
CA GLY A 160 16.24 1.81 34.84
C GLY A 160 16.13 1.27 36.27
N THR A 161 16.56 0.03 36.54
CA THR A 161 16.49 -0.56 37.88
C THR A 161 17.82 -1.15 38.32
N GLU A 162 18.72 -0.29 38.79
CA GLU A 162 19.77 -0.62 39.76
C GLU A 162 19.52 0.13 41.08
#